data_AF-A0A1R1PLA0-F1
#
_entry.id   AF-A0A1R1PLA0-F1
#
_cell.length_a   1.000
_cell.length_b   1.000
_cell.length_c   1.000
_cell.angle_alpha   90.00
_cell.angle_beta   90.00
_cell.angle_gamma   90.00
#
_symmetry.space_group_name_H-M   'P 1'
#
loop_
_entity.id
_entity.type
_entity.pdbx_description
1 polymer ?
#
loop_
_entity_poly.entity_id
_entity_poly.type
_entity_poly.pdbx_seq_one_letter_code
_entity_poly.pdbx_strand_id
1 'polypeptide(L)'
;MNRVVALTRNIRKPILQRWFSSSTEKLNEITEKKATEVGWSNQSTNHPGVWSTNQRSRELAFYGPRFEQKDLSAQPRSMAAVELVSREPVRIVNGRKAVCDGGRGGASGNKFHMSLGLPVGAIINCADNSGAKNLYIIAVAGIKGHLNRLPSAGVGDMVMATVKKGKPDLRKKVMPAVVVRQRKAWRRRDGVFLYFEDNAGVIVNAKGEMKGNAITGPVGKECADLWPRIASNSGTVA
;
A
#
# COMPACT_ATOMS: atom_id res chain seq x y z
N MET A 1 41.89 62.93 44.59
CA MET A 1 42.20 61.93 45.63
C MET A 1 41.25 60.75 45.47
N ASN A 2 41.84 59.55 45.39
CA ASN A 2 41.34 58.26 45.89
C ASN A 2 40.05 57.66 45.28
N ARG A 3 40.15 56.52 44.55
CA ARG A 3 40.06 55.10 45.03
C ARG A 3 38.61 54.74 45.45
N VAL A 4 37.99 53.58 45.19
CA VAL A 4 38.32 52.25 44.64
C VAL A 4 36.97 51.51 44.41
N VAL A 5 36.90 50.76 43.30
CA VAL A 5 36.21 49.48 42.96
C VAL A 5 35.10 48.90 43.88
N ALA A 6 33.95 48.51 43.30
CA ALA A 6 33.27 47.24 43.58
C ALA A 6 32.35 46.79 42.42
N LEU A 7 32.34 45.47 42.18
CA LEU A 7 31.79 44.75 41.04
C LEU A 7 30.27 44.91 40.81
N THR A 8 29.86 45.02 39.54
CA THR A 8 28.57 44.49 39.10
C THR A 8 28.75 43.54 37.93
N ARG A 9 28.14 42.35 38.06
CA ARG A 9 28.28 41.20 37.18
C ARG A 9 27.61 41.47 35.84
N ASN A 10 28.38 41.32 34.77
CA ASN A 10 27.92 41.43 33.39
C ASN A 10 27.30 40.09 32.94
N ILE A 11 25.98 40.03 32.75
CA ILE A 11 25.28 38.88 32.17
C ILE A 11 24.31 39.39 31.10
N ARG A 12 24.75 39.42 29.82
CA ARG A 12 24.05 38.92 28.61
C ARG A 12 24.58 39.56 27.30
N LYS A 13 25.35 38.73 26.55
CA LYS A 13 25.48 38.53 25.08
C LYS A 13 25.52 39.72 24.11
N PRO A 14 26.43 39.62 23.10
CA PRO A 14 26.00 39.81 21.70
C PRO A 14 26.69 38.81 20.73
N ILE A 15 25.98 37.81 20.20
CA ILE A 15 26.46 37.01 19.05
C ILE A 15 25.26 36.57 18.20
N LEU A 16 24.59 37.50 17.53
CA LEU A 16 23.52 37.14 16.58
C LEU A 16 23.39 38.15 15.44
N GLN A 17 24.52 38.49 14.80
CA GLN A 17 24.47 39.25 13.54
C GLN A 17 25.59 38.90 12.55
N ARG A 18 26.19 37.69 12.62
CA ARG A 18 27.28 37.29 11.71
C ARG A 18 27.16 35.88 11.13
N TRP A 19 25.95 35.32 11.03
CA TRP A 19 25.75 33.91 10.59
C TRP A 19 24.66 33.71 9.53
N PHE A 20 24.22 34.77 8.83
CA PHE A 20 23.20 34.66 7.77
C PHE A 20 23.56 35.41 6.48
N SER A 21 24.82 35.27 6.02
CA SER A 21 25.18 35.70 4.65
C SER A 21 26.16 34.77 3.93
N SER A 22 26.78 33.80 4.62
CA SER A 22 27.81 32.93 4.00
C SER A 22 27.27 31.62 3.39
N SER A 23 26.02 31.24 3.66
CA SER A 23 25.50 29.92 3.29
C SER A 23 24.74 29.90 1.96
N THR A 24 24.19 31.03 1.52
CA THR A 24 23.48 31.15 0.24
C THR A 24 24.43 31.20 -0.95
N GLU A 25 25.56 31.89 -0.83
CA GLU A 25 26.57 31.99 -1.91
C GLU A 25 27.27 30.64 -2.16
N LYS A 26 27.60 29.89 -1.10
CA LYS A 26 28.19 28.54 -1.23
C LYS A 26 27.25 27.52 -1.86
N LEU A 27 25.94 27.66 -1.70
CA LEU A 27 24.97 26.75 -2.32
C LEU A 27 24.81 27.04 -3.82
N ASN A 28 24.85 28.32 -4.22
CA ASN A 28 24.74 28.72 -5.62
C ASN A 28 25.99 28.33 -6.44
N GLU A 29 27.19 28.44 -5.87
CA GLU A 29 28.44 27.98 -6.51
C GLU A 29 28.47 26.45 -6.71
N ILE A 30 27.87 25.67 -5.81
CA ILE A 30 27.79 24.21 -5.92
C ILE A 30 26.76 23.81 -6.99
N THR A 31 25.67 24.56 -7.14
CA THR A 31 24.68 24.31 -8.20
C THR A 31 25.20 24.66 -9.59
N GLU A 32 26.02 25.71 -9.74
CA GLU A 32 26.62 26.07 -11.04
C GLU A 32 27.79 25.16 -11.43
N LYS A 33 28.66 24.77 -10.48
CA LYS A 33 29.79 23.85 -10.76
C LYS A 33 29.36 22.42 -11.11
N LYS A 34 28.10 22.05 -10.90
CA LYS A 34 27.56 20.72 -11.25
C LYS A 34 26.83 20.69 -12.60
N ALA A 35 26.60 21.85 -13.23
CA ALA A 35 25.88 21.97 -14.48
C ALA A 35 26.79 21.93 -15.73
N THR A 36 28.10 22.12 -15.56
CA THR A 36 29.08 21.98 -16.64
C THR A 36 29.75 20.60 -16.58
N GLU A 37 29.41 19.77 -17.57
CA GLU A 37 30.06 18.52 -17.97
C GLU A 37 29.93 17.31 -17.02
N VAL A 38 28.71 16.80 -16.86
CA VAL A 38 28.54 15.34 -16.74
C VAL A 38 28.27 14.80 -18.15
N GLY A 39 29.36 14.68 -18.92
CA GLY A 39 29.30 13.99 -20.21
C GLY A 39 28.69 12.61 -19.99
N TRP A 40 27.62 12.29 -20.72
CA TRP A 40 27.18 10.91 -20.83
C TRP A 40 28.39 10.09 -21.25
N SER A 41 28.77 9.10 -20.44
CA SER A 41 29.80 8.15 -20.81
C SER A 41 29.53 7.71 -22.24
N ASN A 42 30.48 7.97 -23.15
CA ASN A 42 30.41 7.47 -24.52
C ASN A 42 30.01 6.00 -24.44
N GLN A 43 28.85 5.68 -25.03
CA GLN A 43 28.38 4.31 -25.12
C GLN A 43 29.53 3.47 -25.71
N SER A 44 29.82 2.32 -25.11
CA SER A 44 30.91 1.49 -25.60
C SER A 44 30.72 1.24 -27.10
N THR A 45 31.81 1.33 -27.86
CA THR A 45 31.76 1.12 -29.30
C THR A 45 31.09 -0.22 -29.58
N ASN A 46 30.04 -0.21 -30.42
CA ASN A 46 29.36 -1.44 -30.83
C ASN A 46 30.41 -2.43 -31.34
N HIS A 47 30.45 -3.62 -30.75
CA HIS A 47 31.36 -4.67 -31.18
C HIS A 47 31.02 -5.03 -32.64
N PRO A 48 31.95 -4.89 -33.60
CA PRO A 48 31.64 -5.04 -35.03
C PRO A 48 31.34 -6.49 -35.43
N GLY A 49 31.80 -7.45 -34.63
CA GLY A 49 31.57 -8.88 -34.84
C GLY A 49 30.50 -9.47 -33.92
N VAL A 50 30.20 -10.75 -34.16
CA VAL A 50 29.30 -11.54 -33.33
C VAL A 50 29.95 -11.91 -31.99
N TRP A 51 29.15 -11.99 -30.93
CA TRP A 51 29.63 -12.25 -29.56
C TRP A 51 29.93 -13.73 -29.31
N SER A 52 29.49 -14.61 -30.20
CA SER A 52 29.65 -16.05 -30.11
C SER A 52 29.94 -16.62 -31.49
N THR A 53 30.80 -17.63 -31.57
CA THR A 53 31.16 -18.33 -32.81
C THR A 53 29.96 -18.98 -33.51
N ASN A 54 28.89 -19.28 -32.76
CA ASN A 54 27.65 -19.84 -33.30
C ASN A 54 26.58 -18.78 -33.64
N GLN A 55 26.82 -17.51 -33.34
CA GLN A 55 25.90 -16.43 -33.64
C GLN A 55 26.08 -15.99 -35.10
N ARG A 56 24.98 -15.95 -35.85
CA ARG A 56 24.99 -15.49 -37.26
C ARG A 56 25.25 -13.98 -37.31
N SER A 57 25.95 -13.54 -38.36
CA SER A 57 26.17 -12.11 -38.61
C SER A 57 24.83 -11.38 -38.79
N ARG A 58 24.81 -10.11 -38.40
CA ARG A 58 23.59 -9.28 -38.43
C ARG A 58 22.94 -9.22 -39.81
N GLU A 59 23.75 -9.23 -40.88
CA GLU A 59 23.29 -9.19 -42.27
C GLU A 59 22.54 -10.47 -42.68
N LEU A 60 23.00 -11.64 -42.20
CA LEU A 60 22.38 -12.94 -42.49
C LEU A 60 21.23 -13.28 -41.52
N ALA A 61 21.11 -12.57 -40.41
CA ALA A 61 20.05 -12.77 -39.42
C ALA A 61 18.66 -12.35 -39.94
N PHE A 62 18.59 -11.46 -40.93
CA PHE A 62 17.34 -10.94 -41.49
C PHE A 62 16.84 -11.70 -42.73
N TYR A 63 17.51 -12.78 -43.15
CA TYR A 63 17.10 -13.57 -44.30
C TYR A 63 16.54 -14.93 -43.85
N GLY A 64 15.24 -15.17 -44.09
CA GLY A 64 14.57 -16.43 -43.79
C GLY A 64 13.04 -16.35 -43.84
N PRO A 65 12.34 -17.49 -43.91
CA PRO A 65 10.90 -17.59 -44.18
C PRO A 65 9.99 -17.02 -43.07
N ARG A 66 10.57 -16.50 -41.97
CA ARG A 66 9.81 -15.91 -40.85
C ARG A 66 9.45 -14.43 -41.07
N PHE A 67 10.03 -13.77 -42.06
CA PHE A 67 9.95 -12.29 -42.18
C PHE A 67 9.64 -11.85 -43.62
N GLU A 68 8.53 -12.33 -44.19
CA GLU A 68 8.03 -11.94 -45.51
C GLU A 68 7.05 -10.75 -45.51
N GLN A 69 7.05 -9.92 -44.47
CA GLN A 69 6.22 -8.71 -44.45
C GLN A 69 7.09 -7.46 -44.28
N LYS A 70 7.65 -7.00 -45.40
CA LYS A 70 8.47 -5.77 -45.50
C LYS A 70 7.65 -4.49 -45.62
N ASP A 71 6.33 -4.59 -45.73
CA ASP A 71 5.47 -3.41 -45.84
C ASP A 71 5.16 -2.84 -44.44
N LEU A 72 5.90 -1.78 -44.08
CA LEU A 72 5.79 -1.05 -42.82
C LEU A 72 4.42 -0.36 -42.61
N SER A 73 3.63 -0.21 -43.68
CA SER A 73 2.31 0.46 -43.64
C SER A 73 1.17 -0.44 -43.15
N ALA A 74 1.29 -1.76 -43.38
CA ALA A 74 0.30 -2.76 -42.98
C ALA A 74 0.54 -3.32 -41.56
N GLN A 75 1.70 -3.04 -40.98
CA GLN A 75 1.99 -3.38 -39.60
C GLN A 75 1.20 -2.43 -38.69
N PRO A 76 0.31 -2.92 -37.80
CA PRO A 76 -0.29 -2.06 -36.79
C PRO A 76 0.86 -1.51 -35.93
N ARG A 77 1.24 -0.25 -36.15
CA ARG A 77 2.15 0.46 -35.25
C ARG A 77 1.37 0.72 -33.97
N SER A 78 1.29 -0.30 -33.11
CA SER A 78 1.01 -0.03 -31.71
C SER A 78 2.03 1.00 -31.25
N MET A 79 1.54 2.02 -30.53
CA MET A 79 2.36 3.12 -30.04
C MET A 79 3.64 2.54 -29.43
N ALA A 80 4.80 3.11 -29.76
CA ALA A 80 6.05 2.66 -29.18
C ALA A 80 5.89 2.64 -27.66
N ALA A 81 6.46 1.65 -26.96
CA ALA A 81 6.31 1.55 -25.51
C ALA A 81 6.67 2.87 -24.79
N VAL A 82 7.61 3.63 -25.35
CA VAL A 82 7.98 4.99 -24.92
C VAL A 82 6.80 5.98 -24.99
N GLU A 83 6.00 5.91 -26.04
CA GLU A 83 4.85 6.77 -26.27
C GLU A 83 3.66 6.39 -25.37
N LEU A 84 3.52 5.10 -25.04
CA LEU A 84 2.58 4.63 -24.00
C LEU A 84 2.98 5.15 -22.61
N VAL A 85 4.26 5.05 -22.25
CA VAL A 85 4.80 5.56 -20.97
C VAL A 85 4.66 7.08 -20.89
N SER A 86 4.81 7.79 -22.02
CA SER A 86 4.64 9.26 -22.05
C SER A 86 3.20 9.74 -21.85
N ARG A 87 2.21 8.89 -22.16
CA ARG A 87 0.78 9.19 -21.98
C ARG A 87 0.29 8.94 -20.57
N GLU A 88 0.99 8.10 -19.80
CA GLU A 88 0.67 7.92 -18.39
C GLU A 88 1.11 9.16 -17.60
N PRO A 89 0.19 9.85 -16.90
CA PRO A 89 0.56 11.02 -16.12
C PRO A 89 1.52 10.61 -15.00
N VAL A 90 2.78 11.05 -15.10
CA VAL A 90 3.80 10.80 -14.08
C VAL A 90 3.41 11.50 -12.78
N ARG A 91 3.23 10.73 -11.72
CA ARG A 91 3.04 11.27 -10.38
C ARG A 91 4.37 11.64 -9.76
N ILE A 92 4.66 12.94 -9.72
CA ILE A 92 5.84 13.45 -9.02
C ILE A 92 5.58 13.38 -7.52
N VAL A 93 6.40 12.59 -6.81
CA VAL A 93 6.30 12.47 -5.35
C VAL A 93 7.29 13.43 -4.70
N ASN A 94 6.78 14.38 -3.91
CA ASN A 94 7.62 15.32 -3.15
C ASN A 94 8.24 14.62 -1.92
N GLY A 95 9.24 13.77 -2.14
CA GLY A 95 9.99 13.08 -1.09
C GLY A 95 10.73 11.83 -1.59
N ARG A 96 11.53 11.21 -0.71
CA ARG A 96 12.29 9.96 -1.02
C ARG A 96 11.41 8.70 -1.12
N LYS A 97 10.08 8.82 -1.03
CA LYS A 97 9.19 7.68 -0.91
C LYS A 97 7.90 7.91 -1.71
N ALA A 98 7.67 7.10 -2.73
CA ALA A 98 6.37 6.96 -3.36
C ALA A 98 5.42 6.29 -2.37
N VAL A 99 4.41 7.03 -1.90
CA VAL A 99 3.29 6.47 -1.14
C VAL A 99 2.21 6.15 -2.17
N CYS A 100 1.84 4.88 -2.30
CA CYS A 100 0.63 4.56 -3.04
C CYS A 100 -0.55 5.18 -2.30
N ASP A 101 -1.49 5.79 -3.02
CA ASP A 101 -2.67 6.41 -2.39
C ASP A 101 -3.53 5.39 -1.64
N GLY A 102 -3.26 4.09 -1.82
CA GLY A 102 -3.76 2.96 -1.07
C GLY A 102 -5.04 3.27 -0.31
N GLY A 103 -6.09 3.66 -1.04
CA GLY A 103 -7.39 3.85 -0.44
C GLY A 103 -7.72 2.55 0.27
N ARG A 104 -8.24 2.62 1.49
CA ARG A 104 -8.56 1.45 2.35
C ARG A 104 -9.68 0.55 1.77
N GLY A 105 -9.80 0.43 0.45
CA GLY A 105 -11.01 -0.03 -0.22
C GLY A 105 -12.18 0.91 0.11
N GLY A 106 -13.41 0.41 -0.05
CA GLY A 106 -14.64 1.14 0.29
C GLY A 106 -14.90 1.34 1.79
N ALA A 107 -13.87 1.28 2.65
CA ALA A 107 -14.01 1.57 4.07
C ALA A 107 -14.22 3.08 4.28
N SER A 108 -15.32 3.45 4.94
CA SER A 108 -15.57 4.82 5.35
C SER A 108 -14.85 5.13 6.66
N GLY A 109 -13.78 5.92 6.58
CA GLY A 109 -13.17 6.56 7.76
C GLY A 109 -12.12 5.72 8.51
N ASN A 110 -11.97 6.05 9.80
CA ASN A 110 -10.94 5.48 10.68
C ASN A 110 -11.58 4.64 11.77
N LYS A 111 -11.08 3.40 11.92
CA LYS A 111 -11.44 2.50 13.01
C LYS A 111 -10.77 2.93 14.31
N PHE A 112 -11.50 2.86 15.42
CA PHE A 112 -10.93 3.03 16.76
C PHE A 112 -10.09 1.82 17.17
N HIS A 113 -9.03 2.07 17.93
CA HIS A 113 -8.21 0.99 18.47
C HIS A 113 -9.04 0.12 19.43
N MET A 114 -8.99 -1.19 19.23
CA MET A 114 -9.73 -2.18 20.01
C MET A 114 -8.88 -3.43 20.23
N SER A 115 -9.29 -4.26 21.18
CA SER A 115 -8.67 -5.57 21.41
C SER A 115 -8.81 -6.45 20.17
N LEU A 116 -7.67 -6.88 19.61
CA LEU A 116 -7.63 -7.77 18.44
C LEU A 116 -7.77 -9.22 18.92
N GLY A 117 -8.81 -9.91 18.45
CA GLY A 117 -9.13 -11.28 18.87
C GLY A 117 -8.76 -12.37 17.87
N LEU A 118 -8.38 -12.00 16.64
CA LEU A 118 -8.26 -12.91 15.52
C LEU A 118 -6.87 -12.85 14.89
N PRO A 119 -5.88 -13.63 15.37
CA PRO A 119 -4.59 -13.72 14.72
C PRO A 119 -4.69 -14.42 13.36
N VAL A 120 -3.67 -14.26 12.51
CA VAL A 120 -3.49 -15.11 11.33
C VAL A 120 -3.54 -16.59 11.71
N GLY A 121 -4.15 -17.40 10.85
CA GLY A 121 -4.41 -18.82 11.12
C GLY A 121 -5.73 -19.10 11.84
N ALA A 122 -6.43 -18.09 12.35
CA ALA A 122 -7.76 -18.28 12.93
C ALA A 122 -8.78 -18.72 11.87
N ILE A 123 -9.65 -19.67 12.26
CA ILE A 123 -10.82 -20.07 11.48
C ILE A 123 -12.05 -19.40 12.10
N ILE A 124 -12.80 -18.66 11.29
CA ILE A 124 -14.03 -17.97 11.68
C ILE A 124 -15.20 -18.45 10.83
N ASN A 125 -16.42 -18.25 11.33
CA ASN A 125 -17.64 -18.56 10.58
C ASN A 125 -17.86 -17.54 9.45
N CYS A 126 -18.45 -17.98 8.35
CA CYS A 126 -18.96 -17.06 7.33
C CYS A 126 -20.37 -16.63 7.71
N ALA A 127 -20.60 -15.33 7.82
CA ALA A 127 -21.89 -14.76 8.15
C ALA A 127 -22.74 -14.44 6.91
N ASP A 128 -22.20 -14.56 5.69
CA ASP A 128 -22.93 -14.29 4.46
C ASP A 128 -23.53 -15.55 3.82
N ASN A 129 -24.49 -15.34 2.91
CA ASN A 129 -25.10 -16.39 2.11
C ASN A 129 -24.34 -16.71 0.81
N SER A 130 -23.05 -16.38 0.71
CA SER A 130 -22.24 -16.62 -0.51
C SER A 130 -21.97 -18.12 -0.78
N GLY A 131 -22.22 -18.98 0.21
CA GLY A 131 -21.98 -20.43 0.15
C GLY A 131 -20.66 -20.87 0.79
N ALA A 132 -19.93 -19.96 1.43
CA ALA A 132 -18.84 -20.30 2.35
C ALA A 132 -19.39 -20.63 3.75
N LYS A 133 -18.77 -21.58 4.46
CA LYS A 133 -19.10 -21.90 5.86
C LYS A 133 -18.02 -21.43 6.82
N ASN A 134 -16.75 -21.72 6.48
CA ASN A 134 -15.61 -21.40 7.32
C ASN A 134 -14.57 -20.60 6.53
N LEU A 135 -14.14 -19.48 7.09
CA LEU A 135 -13.08 -18.61 6.57
C LEU A 135 -11.81 -18.82 7.39
N TYR A 136 -10.69 -19.00 6.72
CA TYR A 136 -9.36 -19.10 7.34
C TYR A 136 -8.56 -17.85 7.02
N ILE A 137 -8.16 -17.11 8.06
CA ILE A 137 -7.45 -15.84 7.93
C ILE A 137 -5.98 -16.10 7.59
N ILE A 138 -5.50 -15.50 6.50
CA ILE A 138 -4.12 -15.60 6.03
C ILE A 138 -3.34 -14.33 6.38
N ALA A 139 -3.94 -13.17 6.15
CA ALA A 139 -3.31 -11.88 6.40
C ALA A 139 -4.36 -10.84 6.79
N VAL A 140 -3.90 -9.75 7.40
CA VAL A 140 -4.75 -8.61 7.78
C VAL A 140 -4.28 -7.39 7.01
N ALA A 141 -5.22 -6.66 6.40
CA ALA A 141 -4.91 -5.50 5.60
C ALA A 141 -4.45 -4.32 6.49
N GLY A 142 -3.52 -3.51 5.98
CA GLY A 142 -3.10 -2.27 6.65
C GLY A 142 -2.22 -2.44 7.90
N ILE A 143 -1.72 -3.64 8.18
CA ILE A 143 -0.81 -3.89 9.31
C ILE A 143 0.65 -3.75 8.88
N LYS A 144 1.44 -3.00 9.66
CA LYS A 144 2.90 -2.93 9.53
C LYS A 144 3.53 -4.20 10.15
N GLY A 145 4.45 -4.82 9.42
CA GLY A 145 5.23 -5.95 9.93
C GLY A 145 6.04 -5.58 11.17
N HIS A 146 6.06 -6.48 12.16
CA HIS A 146 6.91 -6.40 13.34
C HIS A 146 7.48 -7.78 13.63
N LEU A 147 8.77 -7.85 13.98
CA LEU A 147 9.45 -9.12 14.26
C LEU A 147 8.71 -9.89 15.36
N ASN A 148 8.51 -11.20 15.15
CA ASN A 148 7.84 -12.13 16.05
C ASN A 148 6.40 -11.75 16.46
N ARG A 149 5.75 -10.82 15.75
CA ARG A 149 4.35 -10.47 15.99
C ARG A 149 3.48 -11.05 14.90
N LEU A 150 2.52 -11.87 15.30
CA LEU A 150 1.47 -12.31 14.40
C LEU A 150 0.52 -11.13 14.10
N PRO A 151 0.23 -10.83 12.82
CA PRO A 151 -0.83 -9.89 12.48
C PRO A 151 -2.16 -10.40 13.03
N SER A 152 -2.95 -9.50 13.62
CA SER A 152 -4.23 -9.83 14.22
C SER A 152 -5.28 -8.82 13.78
N ALA A 153 -6.51 -9.31 13.63
CA ALA A 153 -7.67 -8.52 13.26
C ALA A 153 -8.68 -8.45 14.42
N GLY A 154 -9.54 -7.45 14.35
CA GLY A 154 -10.79 -7.41 15.08
C GLY A 154 -11.94 -6.89 14.24
N VAL A 155 -13.07 -6.59 14.89
CA VAL A 155 -14.32 -6.17 14.21
C VAL A 155 -14.07 -4.97 13.29
N GLY A 156 -14.55 -5.05 12.05
CA GLY A 156 -14.40 -4.01 11.02
C GLY A 156 -13.10 -4.07 10.22
N ASP A 157 -12.13 -4.92 10.57
CA ASP A 157 -10.89 -5.06 9.79
C ASP A 157 -11.12 -5.91 8.53
N MET A 158 -10.49 -5.49 7.44
CA MET A 158 -10.38 -6.29 6.23
C MET A 158 -9.23 -7.29 6.37
N VAL A 159 -9.52 -8.55 6.09
CA VAL A 159 -8.61 -9.68 6.13
C VAL A 159 -8.57 -10.39 4.78
N MET A 160 -7.44 -10.99 4.44
CA MET A 160 -7.33 -11.93 3.33
C MET A 160 -7.62 -13.32 3.87
N ALA A 161 -8.65 -13.97 3.34
CA ALA A 161 -9.12 -15.26 3.83
C ALA A 161 -9.28 -16.29 2.70
N THR A 162 -9.22 -17.56 3.08
CA THR A 162 -9.58 -18.69 2.21
C THR A 162 -10.76 -19.45 2.78
N VAL A 163 -11.63 -19.98 1.91
CA VAL A 163 -12.74 -20.82 2.35
C VAL A 163 -12.23 -22.25 2.56
N LYS A 164 -12.33 -22.74 3.81
CA LYS A 164 -11.95 -24.13 4.14
C LYS A 164 -13.10 -25.11 3.88
N LYS A 165 -14.31 -24.72 4.29
CA LYS A 165 -15.56 -25.48 4.10
C LYS A 165 -16.59 -24.58 3.40
N GLY A 166 -17.26 -25.11 2.37
CA GLY A 166 -18.22 -24.36 1.55
C GLY A 166 -18.29 -24.86 0.10
N LYS A 167 -18.90 -24.07 -0.77
CA LYS A 167 -19.00 -24.35 -2.21
C LYS A 167 -17.63 -24.59 -2.85
N PRO A 168 -17.44 -25.64 -3.67
CA PRO A 168 -16.16 -25.94 -4.33
C PRO A 168 -15.56 -24.75 -5.08
N ASP A 169 -16.39 -23.95 -5.74
CA ASP A 169 -15.98 -22.78 -6.54
C ASP A 169 -15.26 -21.69 -5.74
N LEU A 170 -15.56 -21.59 -4.43
CA LEU A 170 -15.00 -20.59 -3.51
C LEU A 170 -13.77 -21.12 -2.77
N ARG A 171 -13.62 -22.43 -2.69
CA ARG A 171 -12.49 -23.07 -2.01
C ARG A 171 -11.22 -22.87 -2.82
N LYS A 172 -10.06 -22.93 -2.14
CA LYS A 172 -8.72 -22.80 -2.73
C LYS A 172 -8.43 -21.44 -3.39
N LYS A 173 -9.32 -20.45 -3.26
CA LYS A 173 -9.12 -19.07 -3.69
C LYS A 173 -8.93 -18.16 -2.49
N VAL A 174 -8.02 -17.20 -2.62
CA VAL A 174 -7.84 -16.13 -1.63
C VAL A 174 -8.81 -15.01 -1.99
N MET A 175 -9.62 -14.60 -1.01
CA MET A 175 -10.61 -13.54 -1.17
C MET A 175 -10.50 -12.58 0.01
N PRO A 176 -10.72 -11.27 -0.18
CA PRO A 176 -10.86 -10.37 0.94
C PRO A 176 -12.16 -10.68 1.71
N ALA A 177 -12.12 -10.48 3.01
CA ALA A 177 -13.26 -10.63 3.92
C ALA A 177 -13.19 -9.54 4.99
N VAL A 178 -14.32 -9.18 5.57
CA VAL A 178 -14.40 -8.24 6.69
C VAL A 178 -14.89 -8.97 7.92
N VAL A 179 -14.25 -8.74 9.06
CA VAL A 179 -14.67 -9.31 10.35
C VAL A 179 -15.88 -8.55 10.87
N VAL A 180 -17.00 -9.25 11.11
CA VAL A 180 -18.26 -8.63 11.59
C VAL A 180 -18.53 -8.88 13.07
N ARG A 181 -18.05 -10.01 13.61
CA ARG A 181 -18.25 -10.43 15.00
C ARG A 181 -16.95 -10.98 15.59
N GLN A 182 -16.74 -10.71 16.87
CA GLN A 182 -15.59 -11.16 17.63
C GLN A 182 -16.01 -11.62 19.04
N ARG A 183 -15.53 -12.80 19.44
CA ARG A 183 -15.76 -13.38 20.77
C ARG A 183 -14.90 -12.74 21.87
N LYS A 184 -13.70 -12.29 21.53
CA LYS A 184 -12.83 -11.57 22.46
C LYS A 184 -13.44 -10.21 22.77
N ALA A 185 -13.70 -9.93 24.05
CA ALA A 185 -14.29 -8.66 24.47
C ALA A 185 -13.40 -7.46 24.15
N TRP A 186 -14.02 -6.34 23.77
CA TRP A 186 -13.38 -5.04 23.61
C TRP A 186 -14.19 -3.95 24.30
N ARG A 187 -13.52 -2.85 24.64
CA ARG A 187 -14.11 -1.70 25.32
C ARG A 187 -14.52 -0.64 24.31
N ARG A 188 -15.76 -0.16 24.41
CA ARG A 188 -16.28 0.99 23.67
C ARG A 188 -15.99 2.31 24.37
N ARG A 189 -16.21 3.43 23.67
CA ARG A 189 -15.93 4.79 24.18
C ARG A 189 -16.85 5.20 25.33
N ASP A 190 -18.06 4.66 25.36
CA ASP A 190 -19.01 4.77 26.48
C ASP A 190 -18.57 3.99 27.73
N GLY A 191 -17.53 3.14 27.63
CA GLY A 191 -17.00 2.34 28.73
C GLY A 191 -17.57 0.93 28.82
N VAL A 192 -18.54 0.59 27.97
CA VAL A 192 -19.15 -0.75 27.95
C VAL A 192 -18.18 -1.75 27.30
N PHE A 193 -18.08 -2.94 27.88
CA PHE A 193 -17.40 -4.08 27.27
C PHE A 193 -18.40 -4.91 26.47
N LEU A 194 -18.13 -5.10 25.19
CA LEU A 194 -18.95 -5.91 24.30
C LEU A 194 -18.18 -7.15 23.83
N TYR A 195 -18.88 -8.26 23.67
CA TYR A 195 -18.40 -9.47 23.01
C TYR A 195 -19.56 -10.19 22.32
N PHE A 196 -19.25 -10.95 21.27
CA PHE A 196 -20.21 -11.82 20.60
C PHE A 196 -20.04 -13.28 21.02
N GLU A 197 -21.05 -14.10 20.72
CA GLU A 197 -21.00 -15.55 20.97
C GLU A 197 -19.90 -16.23 20.14
N ASP A 198 -19.80 -15.89 18.86
CA ASP A 198 -18.89 -16.48 17.89
C ASP A 198 -18.04 -15.44 17.15
N ASN A 199 -17.03 -15.94 16.43
CA ASN A 199 -16.24 -15.15 15.50
C ASN A 199 -16.78 -15.35 14.10
N ALA A 200 -17.12 -14.26 13.41
CA ALA A 200 -17.68 -14.34 12.07
C ALA A 200 -17.17 -13.24 11.15
N GLY A 201 -17.13 -13.54 9.86
CA GLY A 201 -16.73 -12.62 8.79
C GLY A 201 -17.60 -12.75 7.55
N VAL A 202 -17.54 -11.73 6.69
CA VAL A 202 -18.28 -11.64 5.43
C VAL A 202 -17.29 -11.53 4.28
N ILE A 203 -17.51 -12.26 3.18
CA ILE A 203 -16.65 -12.17 2.01
C ILE A 203 -16.96 -10.88 1.26
N VAL A 204 -15.92 -10.15 0.90
CA VAL A 204 -16.02 -8.89 0.15
C VAL A 204 -15.18 -8.93 -1.11
N ASN A 205 -15.42 -7.98 -2.00
CA ASN A 205 -14.57 -7.67 -3.14
C ASN A 205 -13.46 -6.67 -2.72
N ALA A 206 -12.49 -6.44 -3.60
CA ALA A 206 -11.44 -5.44 -3.36
C ALA A 206 -11.99 -4.02 -3.14
N LYS A 207 -13.17 -3.71 -3.68
CA LYS A 207 -13.89 -2.45 -3.47
C LYS A 207 -14.59 -2.36 -2.10
N GLY A 208 -14.66 -3.44 -1.32
CA GLY A 208 -15.39 -3.48 -0.05
C GLY A 208 -16.88 -3.80 -0.16
N GLU A 209 -17.35 -4.14 -1.35
CA GLU A 209 -18.72 -4.64 -1.57
C GLU A 209 -18.80 -6.11 -1.17
N MET A 210 -19.83 -6.47 -0.43
CA MET A 210 -20.03 -7.87 -0.02
C MET A 210 -20.42 -8.73 -1.22
N LYS A 211 -19.98 -10.00 -1.20
CA LYS A 211 -20.28 -10.96 -2.27
C LYS A 211 -21.65 -11.60 -2.11
N GLY A 212 -22.06 -11.88 -0.88
CA GLY A 212 -23.42 -12.32 -0.56
C GLY A 212 -24.40 -11.15 -0.57
N ASN A 213 -25.69 -11.45 -0.48
CA ASN A 213 -26.75 -10.44 -0.46
C ASN A 213 -27.30 -10.17 0.96
N ALA A 214 -27.12 -11.11 1.88
CA ALA A 214 -27.67 -11.01 3.23
C ALA A 214 -26.67 -11.52 4.27
N ILE A 215 -26.74 -10.95 5.48
CA ILE A 215 -25.90 -11.31 6.62
C ILE A 215 -26.76 -11.97 7.69
N THR A 216 -26.30 -13.13 8.17
CA THR A 216 -26.92 -13.86 9.27
C THR A 216 -26.38 -13.37 10.62
N GLY A 217 -27.30 -13.03 11.51
CA GLY A 217 -27.00 -12.63 12.88
C GLY A 217 -26.61 -11.15 13.03
N PRO A 218 -26.26 -10.72 14.25
CA PRO A 218 -25.93 -9.33 14.53
C PRO A 218 -24.55 -8.95 13.98
N VAL A 219 -24.37 -7.67 13.71
CA VAL A 219 -23.09 -7.07 13.28
C VAL A 219 -22.63 -6.05 14.31
N GLY A 220 -21.33 -6.00 14.61
CA GLY A 220 -20.80 -4.96 15.49
C GLY A 220 -20.91 -3.57 14.87
N LYS A 221 -21.33 -2.59 15.66
CA LYS A 221 -21.42 -1.16 15.28
C LYS A 221 -20.15 -0.65 14.61
N GLU A 222 -18.99 -1.04 15.12
CA GLU A 222 -17.69 -0.66 14.59
C GLU A 222 -17.46 -1.15 13.15
N CYS A 223 -18.07 -2.27 12.76
CA CYS A 223 -18.08 -2.73 11.38
C CYS A 223 -19.12 -1.98 10.55
N ALA A 224 -20.31 -1.74 11.09
CA ALA A 224 -21.40 -1.05 10.39
C ALA A 224 -21.03 0.39 10.04
N ASP A 225 -20.37 1.11 10.94
CA ASP A 225 -19.93 2.50 10.73
C ASP A 225 -18.86 2.61 9.63
N LEU A 226 -18.03 1.57 9.45
CA LEU A 226 -16.93 1.54 8.47
C LEU A 226 -17.36 1.00 7.10
N TRP A 227 -18.38 0.15 7.05
CA TRP A 227 -18.75 -0.58 5.83
C TRP A 227 -20.24 -0.41 5.55
N PRO A 228 -20.64 0.65 4.82
CA PRO A 228 -22.04 0.97 4.59
C PRO A 228 -22.83 -0.16 3.93
N ARG A 229 -22.22 -0.88 2.98
CA ARG A 229 -22.83 -2.03 2.31
C ARG A 229 -23.10 -3.20 3.25
N ILE A 230 -22.25 -3.41 4.25
CA ILE A 230 -22.46 -4.44 5.27
C ILE A 230 -23.58 -4.00 6.21
N ALA A 231 -23.60 -2.71 6.61
CA ALA A 231 -24.63 -2.15 7.47
C ALA A 231 -26.03 -2.27 6.84
N SER A 232 -26.18 -1.88 5.56
CA SER A 232 -27.46 -1.92 4.84
C SER A 232 -28.05 -3.32 4.70
N ASN A 233 -27.21 -4.35 4.65
CA ASN A 233 -27.61 -5.74 4.46
C ASN A 233 -27.61 -6.56 5.76
N SER A 234 -27.38 -5.89 6.90
CA SER A 234 -27.43 -6.50 8.23
C SER A 234 -28.83 -6.39 8.83
N GLY A 235 -29.31 -7.46 9.48
CA GLY A 235 -30.62 -7.45 10.14
C GLY A 235 -30.62 -6.71 11.48
N THR A 236 -29.48 -6.70 12.19
CA THR A 236 -29.35 -6.05 13.50
C THR A 236 -27.91 -5.61 13.71
N VAL A 237 -27.74 -4.39 14.24
CA VAL A 237 -26.43 -3.83 14.61
C VAL A 237 -26.38 -3.68 16.12
N ALA A 238 -25.32 -4.21 16.74
CA ALA A 238 -25.09 -4.17 18.18
C ALA A 238 -23.95 -3.23 18.54
#